data_AF-A0A7W9X5A6-F1
#
_entry.id   AF-A0A7W9X5A6-F1
#
_cell.length_a   1.000
_cell.length_b   1.000
_cell.length_c   1.000
_cell.angle_alpha   90.00
_cell.angle_beta   90.00
_cell.angle_gamma   90.00
#
_symmetry.space_group_name_H-M   'P 1'
#
loop_
_entity.id
_entity.type
_entity.pdbx_description
1 polymer ?
#
loop_
_entity_poly.entity_id
_entity_poly.type
_entity_poly.pdbx_seq_one_letter_code
_entity_poly.pdbx_strand_id
1 'polypeptide(L)'
;MSVSFILIALIAMFGHSEDFLGTTLLSRPLVLGPLVGLVLGDLNQGIIIGATLELIFMGNIKVGAAIPPDVITGGVLGTAFAIISGKGPAIALAIAIPVSILAEMMISALFVLRAMLNKKFNQYAEEGNYKKIQWLHILSGLIRPLLMGFIVLLALQLGANAMRSFLDMIPAWVQSGLQVAGNMLPALGFALLMNLMFNKKVAPYFFLGFILASYLKLPIIAIGGIGVIIALIITQYMPVNTNDDDDNNETQEPDAEPEVIHRLTNRDIRNIFFRSLALEANFNFETWQNTGFAFSIIPALKRVYTDKKQMAEALKRHLQLFNTSPYGSTLVLGITAAMEEQNSRDTDFDAESISSVKLGLMGPLAGIFDSLFWGTFKVIAAGVGTSLALKGNIMGPVIFILIFNIPHLLLRYNLTFIGYNAGTKFLSNLAKSNVMDKLTTGASILGLMVVGAMPATLMNITTPITIGSSKSAITIQGILDQIIPAVIPLGLTFLVYYFVKKGAKTAYLLLGLLVLGFVGSMIHLFA
;
A
#
# COMPACT_ATOMS: atom_id res chain seq x y z
N MET A 1 14.35 -7.68 35.22
CA MET A 1 14.19 -7.00 33.91
C MET A 1 14.63 -5.55 34.08
N SER A 2 15.66 -5.10 33.35
CA SER A 2 16.15 -3.71 33.46
C SER A 2 15.11 -2.73 32.90
N VAL A 3 14.90 -1.59 33.58
CA VAL A 3 13.99 -0.52 33.12
C VAL A 3 14.38 -0.03 31.72
N SER A 4 15.69 0.02 31.43
CA SER A 4 16.20 0.42 30.12
C SER A 4 15.72 -0.49 28.99
N PHE A 5 15.54 -1.79 29.23
CA PHE A 5 15.06 -2.72 28.18
C PHE A 5 13.59 -2.48 27.84
N ILE A 6 12.77 -2.13 28.83
CA ILE A 6 11.36 -1.76 28.61
C ILE A 6 11.29 -0.47 27.79
N LEU A 7 12.10 0.53 28.12
CA LEU A 7 12.15 1.79 27.38
C LEU A 7 12.62 1.59 25.93
N ILE A 8 13.61 0.72 25.69
CA ILE A 8 14.06 0.38 24.32
C ILE A 8 12.96 -0.36 23.55
N ALA A 9 12.22 -1.27 24.21
CA ALA A 9 11.07 -1.92 23.59
C ALA A 9 9.98 -0.91 23.20
N LEU A 10 9.72 0.10 24.03
CA LEU A 10 8.80 1.19 23.71
C LEU A 10 9.29 2.05 22.53
N ILE A 11 10.60 2.27 22.40
CA ILE A 11 11.19 2.94 21.22
C ILE A 11 10.94 2.13 19.95
N ALA A 12 11.11 0.80 20.01
CA ALA A 12 10.79 -0.07 18.88
C ALA A 12 9.29 -0.03 18.54
N MET A 13 8.40 -0.06 19.55
CA MET A 13 6.95 0.09 19.35
C MET A 13 6.61 1.43 18.68
N PHE A 14 7.24 2.51 19.11
CA PHE A 14 7.08 3.83 18.50
C PHE A 14 7.51 3.81 17.03
N GLY A 15 8.68 3.24 16.71
CA GLY A 15 9.14 3.09 15.33
C GLY A 15 8.15 2.29 14.47
N HIS A 16 7.65 1.16 14.96
CA HIS A 16 6.66 0.34 14.26
C HIS A 16 5.28 0.98 14.15
N SER A 17 5.00 2.03 14.94
CA SER A 17 3.75 2.79 14.85
C SER A 17 3.76 3.83 13.72
N GLU A 18 4.83 3.90 12.92
CA GLU A 18 4.91 4.79 11.76
C GLU A 18 3.73 4.63 10.77
N ASP A 19 3.18 3.43 10.65
CA ASP A 19 2.01 3.15 9.80
C ASP A 19 0.75 3.92 10.25
N PHE A 20 0.73 4.45 11.49
CA PHE A 20 -0.29 5.34 12.03
C PHE A 20 0.04 6.84 11.87
N LEU A 21 1.30 7.15 11.61
CA LEU A 21 1.82 8.51 11.57
C LEU A 21 1.97 9.05 10.15
N GLY A 22 1.57 8.27 9.14
CA GLY A 22 1.59 8.68 7.75
C GLY A 22 2.97 8.57 7.11
N THR A 23 3.82 7.65 7.57
CA THR A 23 5.09 7.33 6.90
C THR A 23 6.08 8.51 6.94
N THR A 24 6.32 9.01 8.15
CA THR A 24 7.06 10.24 8.48
C THR A 24 8.57 10.06 8.67
N LEU A 25 9.12 8.88 8.35
CA LEU A 25 10.52 8.52 8.58
C LEU A 25 10.97 8.56 10.05
N LEU A 26 10.05 8.61 11.01
CA LEU A 26 10.37 8.56 12.44
C LEU A 26 10.89 7.18 12.87
N SER A 27 10.63 6.16 12.07
CA SER A 27 11.05 4.78 12.32
C SER A 27 12.51 4.49 11.94
N ARG A 28 13.21 5.47 11.36
CA ARG A 28 14.52 5.28 10.75
C ARG A 28 15.63 5.21 11.81
N PRO A 29 16.68 4.38 11.62
CA PRO A 29 17.82 4.29 12.53
C PRO A 29 18.44 5.64 12.91
N LEU A 30 18.46 6.60 11.98
CA LEU A 30 18.97 7.95 12.25
C LEU A 30 18.17 8.68 13.36
N VAL A 31 16.90 8.33 13.56
CA VAL A 31 16.03 8.89 14.60
C VAL A 31 16.00 7.99 15.84
N LEU A 32 15.82 6.68 15.64
CA LEU A 32 15.69 5.72 16.74
C LEU A 32 17.00 5.47 17.49
N GLY A 33 18.15 5.51 16.79
CA GLY A 33 19.48 5.33 17.39
C GLY A 33 19.78 6.35 18.51
N PRO A 34 19.61 7.66 18.27
CA PRO A 34 19.69 8.67 19.33
C PRO A 34 18.78 8.41 20.53
N LEU A 35 17.54 7.94 20.31
CA LEU A 35 16.61 7.62 21.40
C LEU A 35 17.10 6.44 22.23
N VAL A 36 17.64 5.40 21.59
CA VAL A 36 18.25 4.25 22.28
C VAL A 36 19.48 4.68 23.06
N GLY A 37 20.35 5.51 22.46
CA GLY A 37 21.52 6.07 23.14
C GLY A 37 21.15 6.90 24.36
N LEU A 38 20.10 7.70 24.28
CA LEU A 38 19.58 8.47 25.41
C LEU A 38 19.14 7.55 26.57
N VAL A 39 18.43 6.46 26.28
CA VAL A 39 17.98 5.49 27.30
C VAL A 39 19.15 4.74 27.93
N LEU A 40 20.22 4.49 27.18
CA LEU A 40 21.43 3.80 27.65
C LEU A 40 22.47 4.73 28.26
N GLY A 41 22.24 6.04 28.25
CA GLY A 41 23.14 7.05 28.84
C GLY A 41 24.30 7.49 27.94
N ASP A 42 24.33 7.07 26.67
CA ASP A 42 25.33 7.48 25.67
C ASP A 42 24.66 7.98 24.39
N LEU A 43 24.19 9.24 24.45
CA LEU A 43 23.53 9.90 23.34
C LEU A 43 24.47 10.06 22.12
N ASN A 44 25.75 10.36 22.35
CA ASN A 44 26.70 10.62 21.28
C ASN A 44 26.94 9.35 20.44
N GLN A 45 27.17 8.20 21.10
CA GLN A 45 27.24 6.92 20.41
C GLN A 45 25.92 6.56 19.72
N GLY A 46 24.77 6.82 20.35
CA GLY A 46 23.46 6.60 19.72
C GLY A 46 23.28 7.35 18.39
N ILE A 47 23.74 8.60 18.33
CA ILE A 47 23.71 9.42 17.11
C ILE A 47 24.63 8.84 16.03
N ILE A 48 25.90 8.53 16.37
CA ILE A 48 26.89 8.01 15.41
C ILE A 48 26.47 6.64 14.87
N ILE A 49 26.02 5.73 15.75
CA ILE A 49 25.58 4.40 15.37
C ILE A 49 24.31 4.48 14.51
N GLY A 50 23.32 5.30 14.91
CA GLY A 50 22.10 5.52 14.13
C GLY A 50 22.40 6.03 12.72
N ALA A 51 23.35 6.95 12.57
CA ALA A 51 23.79 7.44 11.27
C ALA A 51 24.50 6.37 10.42
N THR A 52 25.36 5.57 11.06
CA THR A 52 26.08 4.47 10.40
C THR A 52 25.10 3.42 9.87
N LEU A 53 24.08 3.08 10.66
CA LEU A 53 23.03 2.14 10.25
C LEU A 53 22.14 2.73 9.14
N GLU A 54 21.81 4.02 9.21
CA GLU A 54 21.01 4.69 8.17
C GLU A 54 21.69 4.63 6.80
N LEU A 55 23.02 4.77 6.73
CA LEU A 55 23.77 4.68 5.47
C LEU A 55 23.56 3.33 4.75
N ILE A 56 23.49 2.24 5.50
CA ILE A 56 23.25 0.90 4.94
C ILE A 56 21.80 0.73 4.54
N PHE A 57 20.88 1.24 5.35
CA PHE A 57 19.44 1.17 5.09
C PHE A 57 18.92 2.29 4.18
N MET A 58 19.80 3.12 3.60
CA MET A 58 19.40 4.26 2.78
C MET A 58 18.61 3.81 1.54
N GLY A 59 19.10 2.79 0.84
CA GLY A 59 18.45 2.18 -0.32
C GLY A 59 17.30 1.23 0.02
N ASN A 60 17.04 0.98 1.31
CA ASN A 60 15.92 0.15 1.73
C ASN A 60 14.61 0.92 1.54
N ILE A 61 13.93 0.67 0.43
CA ILE A 61 12.68 1.29 0.00
C ILE A 61 11.62 0.19 -0.19
N LYS A 62 10.42 0.43 0.31
CA LYS A 62 9.24 -0.39 0.01
C LYS A 62 8.70 0.04 -1.35
N VAL A 63 8.82 -0.82 -2.36
CA VAL A 63 8.24 -0.58 -3.70
C VAL A 63 7.30 -1.73 -4.03
N GLY A 64 6.04 -1.43 -4.30
CA GLY A 64 5.04 -2.44 -4.64
C GLY A 64 4.89 -3.50 -3.53
N ALA A 65 5.01 -4.77 -3.89
CA ALA A 65 4.86 -5.92 -2.97
C ALA A 65 6.13 -6.30 -2.22
N ALA A 66 7.29 -5.75 -2.59
CA ALA A 66 8.55 -6.13 -1.97
C ALA A 66 8.61 -5.62 -0.53
N ILE A 67 8.73 -6.55 0.42
CA ILE A 67 8.97 -6.22 1.83
C ILE A 67 10.48 -6.26 2.05
N PRO A 68 11.11 -5.11 2.29
CA PRO A 68 12.54 -5.08 2.55
C PRO A 68 12.82 -5.42 4.03
N PRO A 69 14.10 -5.71 4.37
CA PRO A 69 14.49 -6.02 5.74
C PRO A 69 14.03 -4.96 6.75
N ASP A 70 13.62 -5.39 7.94
CA ASP A 70 13.04 -4.49 8.94
C ASP A 70 14.10 -3.60 9.60
N VAL A 71 14.18 -2.37 9.11
CA VAL A 71 15.16 -1.36 9.54
C VAL A 71 14.96 -0.93 11.00
N ILE A 72 13.75 -1.08 11.52
CA ILE A 72 13.33 -0.59 12.85
C ILE A 72 13.94 -1.47 13.92
N THR A 73 13.61 -2.77 13.89
CA THR A 73 14.08 -3.74 14.86
C THR A 73 15.59 -3.91 14.79
N GLY A 74 16.15 -4.03 13.58
CA GLY A 74 17.60 -4.11 13.38
C GLY A 74 18.33 -2.84 13.81
N GLY A 75 17.75 -1.67 13.54
CA GLY A 75 18.30 -0.37 13.96
C GLY A 75 18.35 -0.22 15.48
N VAL A 76 17.25 -0.53 16.16
CA VAL A 76 17.12 -0.44 17.62
C VAL A 76 18.03 -1.45 18.33
N LEU A 77 17.97 -2.73 17.95
CA LEU A 77 18.79 -3.77 18.59
C LEU A 77 20.27 -3.63 18.25
N GLY A 78 20.60 -3.27 17.00
CA GLY A 78 21.98 -2.99 16.59
C GLY A 78 22.60 -1.85 17.42
N THR A 79 21.84 -0.76 17.61
CA THR A 79 22.29 0.37 18.46
C THR A 79 22.43 -0.06 19.92
N ALA A 80 21.43 -0.75 20.46
CA ALA A 80 21.45 -1.16 21.86
C ALA A 80 22.64 -2.07 22.20
N PHE A 81 22.86 -3.12 21.40
CA PHE A 81 23.96 -4.06 21.65
C PHE A 81 25.35 -3.45 21.42
N ALA A 82 25.49 -2.52 20.48
CA ALA A 82 26.75 -1.82 20.26
C ALA A 82 27.14 -0.94 21.48
N ILE A 83 26.17 -0.23 22.06
CA ILE A 83 26.40 0.58 23.27
C ILE A 83 26.64 -0.31 24.49
N ILE A 84 25.80 -1.33 24.72
CA ILE A 84 25.94 -2.25 25.86
C ILE A 84 27.30 -2.99 25.84
N SER A 85 27.79 -3.36 24.65
CA SER A 85 29.06 -4.08 24.52
C SER A 85 30.29 -3.18 24.57
N GLY A 86 30.14 -1.85 24.42
CA GLY A 86 31.26 -0.90 24.35
C GLY A 86 32.15 -1.07 23.11
N LYS A 87 31.70 -1.80 22.09
CA LYS A 87 32.50 -2.16 20.90
C LYS A 87 32.20 -1.32 19.66
N GLY A 88 31.43 -0.23 19.82
CA GLY A 88 31.23 0.80 18.82
C GLY A 88 30.41 0.37 17.58
N PRO A 89 30.41 1.20 16.51
CA PRO A 89 29.51 1.04 15.36
C PRO A 89 29.69 -0.24 14.54
N ALA A 90 30.90 -0.81 14.49
CA ALA A 90 31.18 -2.01 13.68
C ALA A 90 30.33 -3.22 14.13
N ILE A 91 30.09 -3.37 15.44
CA ILE A 91 29.23 -4.43 15.97
C ILE A 91 27.75 -4.16 15.68
N ALA A 92 27.33 -2.88 15.68
CA ALA A 92 25.96 -2.52 15.33
C ALA A 92 25.59 -3.07 13.96
N LEU A 93 26.49 -2.92 12.97
CA LEU A 93 26.29 -3.40 11.60
C LEU A 93 26.18 -4.91 11.52
N ALA A 94 27.08 -5.61 12.22
CA ALA A 94 27.13 -7.08 12.23
C ALA A 94 25.84 -7.70 12.80
N ILE A 95 25.16 -7.00 13.71
CA ILE A 95 23.92 -7.47 14.35
C ILE A 95 22.68 -7.00 13.58
N ALA A 96 22.67 -5.75 13.10
CA ALA A 96 21.48 -5.13 12.55
C ALA A 96 20.92 -5.86 11.33
N ILE A 97 21.77 -6.26 10.38
CA ILE A 97 21.32 -6.89 9.13
C ILE A 97 20.62 -8.25 9.39
N PRO A 98 21.25 -9.21 10.10
CA PRO A 98 20.57 -10.48 10.41
C PRO A 98 19.27 -10.30 11.20
N VAL A 99 19.26 -9.38 12.18
CA VAL A 99 18.07 -9.09 12.98
C VAL A 99 16.95 -8.48 12.13
N SER A 100 17.29 -7.58 11.19
CA SER A 100 16.32 -7.00 10.26
C SER A 100 15.65 -8.04 9.37
N ILE A 101 16.40 -9.05 8.91
CA ILE A 101 15.85 -10.15 8.11
C ILE A 101 14.90 -10.99 8.97
N LEU A 102 15.32 -11.37 10.19
CA LEU A 102 14.46 -12.15 11.09
C LEU A 102 13.16 -11.41 11.45
N ALA A 103 13.25 -10.13 11.77
CA ALA A 103 12.09 -9.32 12.10
C ALA A 103 11.16 -9.14 10.88
N GLU A 104 11.72 -9.02 9.68
CA GLU A 104 10.96 -9.00 8.43
C GLU A 104 10.15 -10.29 8.26
N MET A 105 10.74 -11.46 8.49
CA MET A 105 10.01 -12.75 8.42
C MET A 105 8.80 -12.79 9.35
N MET A 106 8.94 -12.26 10.57
CA MET A 106 7.83 -12.21 11.54
C MET A 106 6.72 -11.25 11.10
N ILE A 107 7.10 -10.11 10.51
CA ILE A 107 6.16 -9.13 9.96
C ILE A 107 5.43 -9.70 8.73
N SER A 108 6.14 -10.41 7.86
CA SER A 108 5.59 -11.08 6.68
C SER A 108 4.52 -12.11 7.09
N ALA A 109 4.76 -12.88 8.15
CA ALA A 109 3.74 -13.77 8.72
C ALA A 109 2.52 -12.98 9.28
N LEU A 110 2.74 -11.84 9.92
CA LEU A 110 1.66 -11.02 10.45
C LEU A 110 0.75 -10.46 9.34
N PHE A 111 1.29 -10.07 8.19
CA PHE A 111 0.48 -9.59 7.06
C PHE A 111 -0.46 -10.66 6.50
N VAL A 112 -0.06 -11.93 6.55
CA VAL A 112 -0.93 -13.07 6.22
C VAL A 112 -2.07 -13.19 7.23
N LEU A 113 -1.75 -13.14 8.53
CA LEU A 113 -2.76 -13.22 9.59
C LEU A 113 -3.75 -12.06 9.54
N ARG A 114 -3.28 -10.85 9.17
CA ARG A 114 -4.13 -9.68 8.98
C ARG A 114 -5.13 -9.85 7.85
N ALA A 115 -4.74 -10.52 6.76
CA ALA A 115 -5.67 -10.79 5.66
C ALA A 115 -6.88 -11.65 6.11
N MET A 116 -6.72 -12.52 7.11
CA MET A 116 -7.84 -13.26 7.69
C MET A 116 -8.91 -12.35 8.33
N LEU A 117 -8.54 -11.13 8.75
CA LEU A 117 -9.47 -10.16 9.32
C LEU A 117 -10.35 -9.49 8.25
N ASN A 118 -9.98 -9.55 6.96
CA ASN A 118 -10.76 -8.95 5.87
C ASN A 118 -12.20 -9.48 5.82
N LYS A 119 -12.39 -10.77 6.16
CA LYS A 119 -13.74 -11.34 6.31
C LYS A 119 -14.58 -10.57 7.33
N LYS A 120 -14.00 -10.21 8.48
CA LYS A 120 -14.72 -9.43 9.51
C LYS A 120 -14.99 -8.00 9.03
N PHE A 121 -14.07 -7.38 8.30
CA PHE A 121 -14.30 -6.07 7.69
C PHE A 121 -15.50 -6.11 6.73
N ASN A 122 -15.57 -7.13 5.86
CA ASN A 122 -16.68 -7.29 4.93
C ASN A 122 -18.02 -7.54 5.65
N GLN A 123 -18.03 -8.38 6.69
CA GLN A 123 -19.23 -8.59 7.52
C GLN A 123 -19.71 -7.29 8.18
N TYR A 124 -18.79 -6.50 8.74
CA TYR A 124 -19.15 -5.22 9.34
C TYR A 124 -19.59 -4.17 8.31
N ALA A 125 -19.10 -4.26 7.07
CA ALA A 125 -19.56 -3.44 5.97
C ALA A 125 -20.97 -3.84 5.54
N GLU A 126 -21.28 -5.13 5.40
CA GLU A 126 -22.65 -5.62 5.14
C GLU A 126 -23.65 -5.18 6.23
N GLU A 127 -23.21 -5.13 7.49
CA GLU A 127 -23.98 -4.58 8.60
C GLU A 127 -24.08 -3.04 8.58
N GLY A 128 -23.42 -2.32 7.68
CA GLY A 128 -23.35 -0.84 7.70
C GLY A 128 -22.66 -0.27 8.95
N ASN A 129 -21.87 -1.08 9.67
CA ASN A 129 -21.30 -0.73 10.97
C ASN A 129 -19.90 -0.14 10.86
N TYR A 130 -19.83 1.14 10.48
CA TYR A 130 -18.57 1.87 10.36
C TYR A 130 -17.77 1.91 11.68
N LYS A 131 -18.42 1.89 12.86
CA LYS A 131 -17.72 1.95 14.16
C LYS A 131 -16.87 0.70 14.39
N LYS A 132 -17.42 -0.48 14.08
CA LYS A 132 -16.69 -1.74 14.19
C LYS A 132 -15.51 -1.80 13.21
N ILE A 133 -15.67 -1.27 12.00
CA ILE A 133 -14.57 -1.14 11.02
C ILE A 133 -13.45 -0.24 11.57
N GLN A 134 -13.79 0.91 12.15
CA GLN A 134 -12.79 1.82 12.74
C GLN A 134 -12.01 1.13 13.86
N TRP A 135 -12.71 0.50 14.80
CA TRP A 135 -12.07 -0.21 15.90
C TRP A 135 -11.19 -1.36 15.43
N LEU A 136 -11.67 -2.15 14.47
CA LEU A 136 -10.90 -3.28 13.94
C LEU A 136 -9.64 -2.80 13.21
N HIS A 137 -9.72 -1.71 12.44
CA HIS A 137 -8.56 -1.13 11.75
C HIS A 137 -7.47 -0.67 12.74
N ILE A 138 -7.85 0.06 13.80
CA ILE A 138 -6.89 0.49 14.83
C ILE A 138 -6.32 -0.72 15.58
N LEU A 139 -7.17 -1.65 16.03
CA LEU A 139 -6.73 -2.80 16.81
C LEU A 139 -5.78 -3.69 16.02
N SER A 140 -6.12 -4.02 14.77
CA SER A 140 -5.26 -4.82 13.89
C SER A 140 -3.94 -4.13 13.56
N GLY A 141 -3.95 -2.80 13.44
CA GLY A 141 -2.74 -2.02 13.26
C GLY A 141 -1.80 -2.07 14.47
N LEU A 142 -2.33 -2.04 15.70
CA LEU A 142 -1.54 -2.07 16.93
C LEU A 142 -0.85 -3.41 17.21
N ILE A 143 -1.28 -4.51 16.57
CA ILE A 143 -0.66 -5.84 16.74
C ILE A 143 0.82 -5.80 16.34
N ARG A 144 1.18 -5.12 15.25
CA ARG A 144 2.57 -5.07 14.76
C ARG A 144 3.50 -4.37 15.77
N PRO A 145 3.23 -3.12 16.20
CA PRO A 145 4.02 -2.48 17.26
C PRO A 145 4.16 -3.34 18.51
N LEU A 146 3.06 -3.89 19.03
CA LEU A 146 3.08 -4.66 20.27
C LEU A 146 3.93 -5.94 20.15
N LEU A 147 3.73 -6.69 19.06
CA LEU A 147 4.50 -7.89 18.78
C LEU A 147 5.99 -7.57 18.68
N MET A 148 6.35 -6.53 17.91
CA MET A 148 7.76 -6.21 17.70
C MET A 148 8.43 -5.61 18.94
N GLY A 149 7.72 -4.80 19.72
CA GLY A 149 8.19 -4.35 21.03
C GLY A 149 8.50 -5.52 21.96
N PHE A 150 7.61 -6.52 22.00
CA PHE A 150 7.82 -7.74 22.78
C PHE A 150 9.05 -8.52 22.31
N ILE A 151 9.25 -8.66 20.99
CA ILE A 151 10.42 -9.34 20.42
C ILE A 151 11.71 -8.61 20.78
N VAL A 152 11.74 -7.28 20.68
CA VAL A 152 12.90 -6.47 21.10
C VAL A 152 13.20 -6.67 22.59
N LEU A 153 12.17 -6.68 23.44
CA LEU A 153 12.33 -6.93 24.87
C LEU A 153 12.94 -8.31 25.14
N LEU A 154 12.45 -9.36 24.47
CA LEU A 154 12.99 -10.71 24.59
C LEU A 154 14.43 -10.79 24.08
N ALA A 155 14.73 -10.21 22.91
CA ALA A 155 16.07 -10.22 22.34
C ALA A 155 17.10 -9.56 23.29
N LEU A 156 16.74 -8.44 23.90
CA LEU A 156 17.59 -7.77 24.90
C LEU A 156 17.81 -8.62 26.15
N GLN A 157 16.81 -9.39 26.59
CA GLN A 157 16.93 -10.28 27.75
C GLN A 157 17.79 -11.52 27.46
N LEU A 158 17.69 -12.08 26.26
CA LEU A 158 18.49 -13.22 25.82
C LEU A 158 19.96 -12.83 25.55
N GLY A 159 20.19 -11.58 25.15
CA GLY A 159 21.52 -11.03 24.89
C GLY A 159 22.06 -11.33 23.49
N ALA A 160 23.10 -10.59 23.08
CA ALA A 160 23.63 -10.59 21.72
C ALA A 160 24.14 -11.97 21.26
N ASN A 161 24.79 -12.74 22.13
CA ASN A 161 25.36 -14.06 21.79
C ASN A 161 24.28 -15.11 21.54
N ALA A 162 23.21 -15.09 22.35
CA ALA A 162 22.06 -15.97 22.13
C ALA A 162 21.33 -15.61 20.83
N MET A 163 21.20 -14.31 20.54
CA MET A 163 20.58 -13.85 19.31
C MET A 163 21.37 -14.29 18.07
N ARG A 164 22.70 -14.13 18.09
CA ARG A 164 23.58 -14.59 17.01
C ARG A 164 23.48 -16.10 16.81
N SER A 165 23.55 -16.87 17.89
CA SER A 165 23.44 -18.34 17.83
C SER A 165 22.09 -18.79 17.29
N PHE A 166 20.99 -18.12 17.67
CA PHE A 166 19.67 -18.40 17.13
C PHE A 166 19.57 -18.07 15.64
N LEU A 167 20.17 -16.95 15.19
CA LEU A 167 20.19 -16.57 13.78
C LEU A 167 20.93 -17.59 12.92
N ASP A 168 22.07 -18.09 13.42
CA ASP A 168 22.87 -19.13 12.75
C ASP A 168 22.12 -20.48 12.65
N MET A 169 21.07 -20.69 13.46
CA MET A 169 20.22 -21.89 13.40
C MET A 169 19.12 -21.81 12.33
N ILE A 170 18.79 -20.64 11.78
CA ILE A 170 17.71 -20.49 10.81
C ILE A 170 18.20 -20.94 9.42
N PRO A 171 17.66 -22.02 8.85
CA PRO A 171 18.09 -22.48 7.54
C PRO A 171 17.70 -21.50 6.43
N ALA A 172 18.57 -21.33 5.43
CA ALA A 172 18.32 -20.45 4.29
C ALA A 172 17.00 -20.75 3.54
N TRP A 173 16.60 -22.02 3.48
CA TRP A 173 15.36 -22.44 2.81
C TRP A 173 14.08 -21.87 3.46
N VAL A 174 14.10 -21.53 4.74
CA VAL A 174 12.95 -20.93 5.43
C VAL A 174 12.75 -19.48 4.98
N GLN A 175 13.86 -18.74 4.80
CA GLN A 175 13.83 -17.35 4.32
C GLN A 175 13.30 -17.27 2.89
N SER A 176 13.86 -18.09 1.99
CA SER A 176 13.41 -18.16 0.60
C SER A 176 11.95 -18.59 0.50
N GLY A 177 11.52 -19.59 1.27
CA GLY A 177 10.14 -20.08 1.26
C GLY A 177 9.12 -19.02 1.65
N LEU A 178 9.40 -18.24 2.70
CA LEU A 178 8.45 -17.22 3.16
C LEU A 178 8.41 -16.01 2.22
N GLN A 179 9.54 -15.65 1.60
CA GLN A 179 9.61 -14.57 0.61
C GLN A 179 8.81 -14.90 -0.65
N VAL A 180 9.00 -16.09 -1.23
CA VAL A 180 8.25 -16.55 -2.41
C VAL A 180 6.75 -16.62 -2.10
N ALA A 181 6.39 -17.14 -0.93
CA ALA A 181 5.01 -17.15 -0.46
C ALA A 181 4.41 -15.74 -0.39
N GLY A 182 5.14 -14.76 0.14
CA GLY A 182 4.73 -13.35 0.19
C GLY A 182 4.47 -12.76 -1.20
N ASN A 183 5.36 -13.02 -2.16
CA ASN A 183 5.25 -12.53 -3.53
C ASN A 183 4.03 -13.08 -4.29
N MET A 184 3.44 -14.20 -3.84
CA MET A 184 2.24 -14.83 -4.42
C MET A 184 0.91 -14.26 -3.92
N LEU A 185 0.89 -13.67 -2.72
CA LEU A 185 -0.35 -13.21 -2.10
C LEU A 185 -1.09 -12.10 -2.87
N PRO A 186 -0.41 -11.16 -3.59
CA PRO A 186 -1.09 -10.16 -4.41
C PRO A 186 -2.06 -10.75 -5.46
N ALA A 187 -1.83 -11.99 -5.90
CA ALA A 187 -2.69 -12.67 -6.87
C ALA A 187 -4.16 -12.74 -6.42
N LEU A 188 -4.43 -12.88 -5.12
CA LEU A 188 -5.79 -12.87 -4.60
C LEU A 188 -6.45 -11.49 -4.73
N GLY A 189 -5.70 -10.42 -4.46
CA GLY A 189 -6.20 -9.06 -4.60
C GLY A 189 -6.58 -8.74 -6.04
N PHE A 190 -5.76 -9.13 -7.00
CA PHE A 190 -6.03 -8.95 -8.43
C PHE A 190 -7.24 -9.79 -8.87
N ALA A 191 -7.32 -11.04 -8.40
CA ALA A 191 -8.47 -11.90 -8.65
C ALA A 191 -9.80 -11.32 -8.12
N LEU A 192 -9.80 -10.69 -6.94
CA LEU A 192 -10.98 -10.03 -6.39
C LEU A 192 -11.40 -8.82 -7.24
N LEU A 193 -10.44 -8.00 -7.70
CA LEU A 193 -10.72 -6.88 -8.60
C LEU A 193 -11.27 -7.35 -9.96
N MET A 194 -10.69 -8.41 -10.51
CA MET A 194 -11.22 -9.05 -11.70
C MET A 194 -12.64 -9.58 -11.47
N ASN A 195 -12.96 -10.10 -10.29
CA ASN A 195 -14.32 -10.57 -9.99
C ASN A 195 -15.37 -9.45 -9.96
N LEU A 196 -14.95 -8.21 -9.70
CA LEU A 196 -15.84 -7.05 -9.72
C LEU A 196 -16.01 -6.50 -11.14
N MET A 197 -14.91 -6.32 -11.88
CA MET A 197 -14.93 -5.53 -13.13
C MET A 197 -14.82 -6.37 -14.42
N PHE A 198 -14.31 -7.60 -14.34
CA PHE A 198 -13.96 -8.37 -15.52
C PHE A 198 -15.21 -8.95 -16.21
N ASN A 199 -15.53 -8.41 -17.39
CA ASN A 199 -16.61 -8.91 -18.24
C ASN A 199 -16.17 -8.96 -19.72
N LYS A 200 -16.97 -9.62 -20.57
CA LYS A 200 -16.62 -9.85 -21.98
C LYS A 200 -16.39 -8.57 -22.80
N LYS A 201 -17.05 -7.45 -22.44
CA LYS A 201 -16.95 -6.19 -23.18
C LYS A 201 -15.61 -5.50 -22.95
N VAL A 202 -15.08 -5.60 -21.73
CA VAL A 202 -13.88 -4.87 -21.30
C VAL A 202 -12.65 -5.76 -21.08
N ALA A 203 -12.79 -7.09 -21.19
CA ALA A 203 -11.67 -8.04 -21.15
C ALA A 203 -10.51 -7.73 -22.11
N PRO A 204 -10.71 -7.22 -23.34
CA PRO A 204 -9.59 -6.85 -24.22
C PRO A 204 -8.64 -5.81 -23.59
N TYR A 205 -9.17 -4.87 -22.80
CA TYR A 205 -8.37 -3.84 -22.14
C TYR A 205 -7.49 -4.40 -21.03
N PHE A 206 -7.93 -5.45 -20.33
CA PHE A 206 -7.07 -6.17 -19.39
C PHE A 206 -5.84 -6.77 -20.09
N PHE A 207 -6.05 -7.47 -21.22
CA PHE A 207 -4.93 -8.05 -21.96
C PHE A 207 -4.03 -6.99 -22.59
N LEU A 208 -4.60 -5.87 -23.05
CA LEU A 208 -3.83 -4.73 -23.52
C LEU A 208 -2.92 -4.18 -22.42
N GLY A 209 -3.45 -3.97 -21.22
CA GLY A 209 -2.67 -3.55 -20.06
C GLY A 209 -1.54 -4.53 -19.70
N PHE A 210 -1.84 -5.83 -19.72
CA PHE A 210 -0.83 -6.87 -19.52
C PHE A 210 0.27 -6.84 -20.58
N ILE A 211 -0.06 -6.70 -21.86
CA ILE A 211 0.92 -6.67 -22.96
C ILE A 211 1.83 -5.44 -22.84
N LEU A 212 1.25 -4.27 -22.57
CA LEU A 212 2.01 -3.03 -22.37
C LEU A 212 2.99 -3.15 -21.19
N ALA A 213 2.61 -3.81 -20.11
CA ALA A 213 3.47 -4.03 -18.95
C ALA A 213 4.55 -5.10 -19.20
N SER A 214 4.16 -6.24 -19.78
CA SER A 214 5.02 -7.42 -19.91
C SER A 214 6.04 -7.30 -21.05
N TYR A 215 5.61 -6.82 -22.22
CA TYR A 215 6.44 -6.71 -23.43
C TYR A 215 7.12 -5.35 -23.55
N LEU A 216 6.36 -4.25 -23.42
CA LEU A 216 6.92 -2.91 -23.57
C LEU A 216 7.57 -2.40 -22.28
N LYS A 217 7.50 -3.18 -21.19
CA LYS A 217 8.02 -2.83 -19.86
C LYS A 217 7.54 -1.45 -19.40
N LEU A 218 6.34 -1.05 -19.82
CA LEU A 218 5.78 0.24 -19.44
C LEU A 218 5.40 0.23 -17.96
N PRO A 219 5.72 1.31 -17.22
CA PRO A 219 5.24 1.43 -15.86
C PRO A 219 3.71 1.54 -15.84
N ILE A 220 3.08 1.07 -14.77
CA ILE A 220 1.61 1.10 -14.58
C ILE A 220 1.04 2.52 -14.83
N ILE A 221 1.83 3.56 -14.52
CA ILE A 221 1.50 4.96 -14.79
C ILE A 221 1.24 5.22 -16.27
N ALA A 222 2.17 4.80 -17.14
CA ALA A 222 2.05 5.01 -18.57
C ALA A 222 0.84 4.25 -19.12
N ILE A 223 0.59 3.05 -18.60
CA ILE A 223 -0.56 2.22 -18.97
C ILE A 223 -1.87 2.85 -18.51
N GLY A 224 -1.92 3.39 -17.29
CA GLY A 224 -3.05 4.14 -16.77
C GLY A 224 -3.32 5.40 -17.58
N GLY A 225 -2.28 6.16 -17.95
CA GLY A 225 -2.38 7.32 -18.84
C GLY A 225 -2.91 6.97 -20.24
N ILE A 226 -2.41 5.89 -20.84
CA ILE A 226 -2.95 5.33 -22.08
C ILE A 226 -4.42 4.91 -21.89
N GLY A 227 -4.75 4.31 -20.75
CA GLY A 227 -6.11 3.96 -20.37
C GLY A 227 -7.05 5.17 -20.29
N VAL A 228 -6.60 6.29 -19.72
CA VAL A 228 -7.35 7.56 -19.74
C VAL A 228 -7.56 8.03 -21.17
N ILE A 229 -6.52 8.03 -22.01
CA ILE A 229 -6.63 8.49 -23.41
C ILE A 229 -7.62 7.62 -24.19
N ILE A 230 -7.50 6.29 -24.09
CA ILE A 230 -8.40 5.35 -24.74
C ILE A 230 -9.83 5.51 -24.22
N ALA A 231 -10.00 5.66 -22.91
CA ALA A 231 -11.29 5.93 -22.29
C ALA A 231 -11.92 7.22 -22.86
N LEU A 232 -11.16 8.32 -22.95
CA LEU A 232 -11.64 9.58 -23.51
C LEU A 232 -12.03 9.47 -24.98
N ILE A 233 -11.24 8.76 -25.79
CA ILE A 233 -11.54 8.52 -27.21
C ILE A 233 -12.83 7.71 -27.34
N ILE A 234 -12.93 6.56 -26.69
CA ILE A 234 -14.07 5.65 -26.82
C ILE A 234 -15.36 6.31 -26.33
N THR A 235 -15.27 7.09 -25.26
CA THR A 235 -16.41 7.83 -24.71
C THR A 235 -16.86 8.98 -25.61
N GLN A 236 -15.95 9.62 -26.34
CA GLN A 236 -16.32 10.62 -27.36
C GLN A 236 -17.12 10.00 -28.52
N TYR A 237 -16.75 8.80 -28.97
CA TYR A 237 -17.39 8.10 -30.10
C TYR A 237 -18.58 7.22 -29.73
N MET A 238 -18.97 7.16 -28.45
CA MET A 238 -20.12 6.35 -28.03
C MET A 238 -21.43 7.05 -28.41
N PRO A 239 -22.32 6.43 -29.22
CA PRO A 239 -23.61 7.00 -29.55
C PRO A 239 -24.45 7.13 -28.28
N VAL A 240 -25.03 8.31 -28.07
CA VAL A 240 -25.99 8.54 -26.99
C VAL A 240 -27.26 7.81 -27.40
N ASN A 241 -27.68 6.79 -26.63
CA ASN A 241 -28.98 6.16 -26.83
C ASN A 241 -30.05 7.14 -26.33
N THR A 242 -30.56 7.97 -27.22
CA THR A 242 -31.82 8.69 -27.01
C THR A 242 -32.96 7.76 -27.39
N ASN A 243 -33.30 6.83 -26.50
CA ASN A 243 -34.59 6.17 -26.53
C ASN A 243 -35.34 6.61 -25.29
N ASP A 244 -35.90 7.81 -25.35
CA ASP A 244 -37.18 8.12 -24.72
C ASP A 244 -37.89 9.08 -25.67
N ASP A 245 -39.02 8.59 -26.18
CA ASP A 245 -40.00 9.38 -26.93
C ASP A 245 -40.55 10.47 -25.99
N ASP A 246 -40.29 11.74 -26.29
CA ASP A 246 -41.28 12.78 -26.07
C ASP A 246 -40.98 14.01 -26.94
N ASP A 247 -41.79 14.16 -27.98
CA ASP A 247 -41.97 15.39 -28.73
C ASP A 247 -42.59 16.47 -27.82
N ASN A 248 -42.11 17.70 -28.00
CA ASN A 248 -42.55 18.96 -27.37
C ASN A 248 -41.91 19.31 -26.02
N ASN A 249 -40.90 20.18 -26.06
CA ASN A 249 -40.94 21.35 -25.18
C ASN A 249 -40.18 22.54 -25.75
N GLU A 250 -40.84 23.67 -25.65
CA GLU A 250 -40.44 25.01 -26.05
C GLU A 250 -39.11 25.42 -25.40
N THR A 251 -38.35 26.26 -26.10
CA THR A 251 -37.17 26.97 -25.57
C THR A 251 -37.52 27.72 -24.29
N GLN A 252 -37.20 27.13 -23.13
CA GLN A 252 -37.09 27.84 -21.86
C GLN A 252 -35.69 28.47 -21.75
N GLU A 253 -35.68 29.72 -21.29
CA GLU A 253 -34.49 30.46 -20.90
C GLU A 253 -33.64 29.66 -19.90
N PRO A 254 -32.30 29.87 -19.85
CA PRO A 254 -31.45 29.14 -18.93
C PRO A 254 -31.80 29.52 -17.48
N ASP A 255 -32.49 28.62 -16.78
CA ASP A 255 -32.68 28.68 -15.34
C ASP A 255 -31.33 28.83 -14.63
N ALA A 256 -31.32 29.65 -13.57
CA ALA A 256 -30.17 29.91 -12.73
C ALA A 256 -29.49 28.60 -12.27
N GLU A 257 -28.15 28.57 -12.34
CA GLU A 257 -27.35 27.41 -11.89
C GLU A 257 -27.81 26.96 -10.49
N PRO A 258 -28.18 25.68 -10.28
CA PRO A 258 -28.58 25.23 -8.96
C PRO A 258 -27.39 25.42 -8.00
N GLU A 259 -27.62 26.19 -6.94
CA GLU A 259 -26.64 26.42 -5.88
C GLU A 259 -26.12 25.07 -5.37
N VAL A 260 -24.82 24.80 -5.52
CA VAL A 260 -24.21 23.56 -5.02
C VAL A 260 -24.15 23.62 -3.50
N ILE A 261 -25.22 23.18 -2.82
CA ILE A 261 -25.26 23.10 -1.36
C ILE A 261 -24.32 22.00 -0.88
N HIS A 262 -23.08 22.35 -0.52
CA HIS A 262 -22.10 21.42 0.05
C HIS A 262 -22.61 20.82 1.36
N ARG A 263 -22.78 19.48 1.42
CA ARG A 263 -23.08 18.75 2.66
C ARG A 263 -21.82 18.52 3.48
N LEU A 264 -20.67 18.32 2.81
CA LEU A 264 -19.36 18.16 3.44
C LEU A 264 -18.75 19.51 3.78
N THR A 265 -18.30 19.62 5.03
CA THR A 265 -17.66 20.84 5.53
C THR A 265 -16.14 20.75 5.43
N ASN A 266 -15.45 21.89 5.46
CA ASN A 266 -13.98 21.93 5.59
C ASN A 266 -13.47 21.16 6.83
N ARG A 267 -14.29 21.01 7.88
CA ARG A 267 -13.94 20.18 9.05
C ARG A 267 -13.91 18.70 8.69
N ASP A 268 -14.83 18.24 7.85
CA ASP A 268 -14.89 16.84 7.42
C ASP A 268 -13.67 16.50 6.54
N ILE A 269 -13.29 17.39 5.62
CA ILE A 269 -12.08 17.22 4.79
C ILE A 269 -10.81 17.19 5.64
N ARG A 270 -10.67 18.06 6.65
CA ARG A 270 -9.55 17.98 7.62
C ARG A 270 -9.53 16.66 8.37
N ASN A 271 -10.70 16.15 8.77
CA ASN A 271 -10.78 14.87 9.46
C ASN A 271 -10.35 13.70 8.56
N ILE A 272 -10.63 13.77 7.26
CA ILE A 272 -10.13 12.79 6.28
C ILE A 272 -8.60 12.82 6.25
N PHE A 273 -7.99 14.02 6.16
CA PHE A 273 -6.54 14.16 6.21
C PHE A 273 -5.93 13.53 7.48
N PHE A 274 -6.40 13.89 8.67
CA PHE A 274 -5.84 13.35 9.91
C PHE A 274 -5.99 11.83 10.01
N ARG A 275 -7.12 11.28 9.56
CA ARG A 275 -7.32 9.82 9.53
C ARG A 275 -6.47 9.13 8.48
N SER A 276 -6.14 9.80 7.37
CA SER A 276 -5.27 9.27 6.32
C SER A 276 -3.83 9.01 6.76
N LEU A 277 -3.41 9.57 7.91
CA LEU A 277 -2.12 9.21 8.51
C LEU A 277 -2.07 7.73 8.91
N ALA A 278 -3.21 7.13 9.25
CA ALA A 278 -3.32 5.71 9.57
C ALA A 278 -3.62 4.80 8.37
N LEU A 279 -3.42 5.29 7.14
CA LEU A 279 -3.74 4.53 5.92
C LEU A 279 -3.10 3.13 5.90
N GLU A 280 -1.85 3.01 6.34
CA GLU A 280 -1.08 1.76 6.26
C GLU A 280 -1.16 0.91 7.54
N ALA A 281 -1.86 1.38 8.58
CA ALA A 281 -1.89 0.73 9.89
C ALA A 281 -2.27 -0.75 9.80
N ASN A 282 -3.30 -1.06 9.01
CA ASN A 282 -3.72 -2.44 8.72
C ASN A 282 -3.48 -2.82 7.25
N PHE A 283 -2.24 -2.62 6.80
CA PHE A 283 -1.78 -3.17 5.54
C PHE A 283 -1.81 -4.71 5.56
N ASN A 284 -2.33 -5.31 4.50
CA ASN A 284 -2.43 -6.76 4.33
C ASN A 284 -2.29 -7.14 2.84
N PHE A 285 -1.94 -8.39 2.53
CA PHE A 285 -1.63 -8.75 1.15
C PHE A 285 -2.84 -9.01 0.23
N GLU A 286 -4.03 -9.21 0.79
CA GLU A 286 -5.22 -9.46 -0.01
C GLU A 286 -5.78 -8.14 -0.56
N THR A 287 -5.82 -7.09 0.26
CA THR A 287 -6.50 -5.83 -0.10
C THR A 287 -5.67 -4.57 0.15
N TRP A 288 -4.41 -4.73 0.58
CA TRP A 288 -3.42 -3.66 0.73
C TRP A 288 -3.87 -2.60 1.74
N GLN A 289 -4.09 -1.36 1.29
CA GLN A 289 -4.41 -0.20 2.13
C GLN A 289 -5.92 0.07 2.25
N ASN A 290 -6.79 -0.79 1.70
CA ASN A 290 -8.24 -0.57 1.65
C ASN A 290 -8.88 -0.23 3.02
N THR A 291 -8.47 -0.90 4.10
CA THR A 291 -9.08 -0.69 5.42
C THR A 291 -8.73 0.67 5.98
N GLY A 292 -7.53 1.18 5.70
CA GLY A 292 -7.12 2.54 6.01
C GLY A 292 -7.82 3.57 5.14
N PHE A 293 -8.07 3.25 3.87
CA PHE A 293 -8.88 4.10 2.98
C PHE A 293 -10.31 4.24 3.51
N ALA A 294 -10.96 3.10 3.82
CA ALA A 294 -12.28 3.06 4.43
C ALA A 294 -12.28 3.82 5.76
N PHE A 295 -11.30 3.59 6.64
CA PHE A 295 -11.14 4.33 7.89
C PHE A 295 -11.10 5.85 7.69
N SER A 296 -10.36 6.30 6.67
CA SER A 296 -10.12 7.70 6.37
C SER A 296 -11.35 8.42 5.83
N ILE A 297 -12.16 7.76 4.99
CA ILE A 297 -13.32 8.39 4.34
C ILE A 297 -14.61 8.34 5.18
N ILE A 298 -14.68 7.52 6.22
CA ILE A 298 -15.86 7.41 7.11
C ILE A 298 -16.43 8.76 7.60
N PRO A 299 -15.64 9.80 7.96
CA PRO A 299 -16.21 11.11 8.33
C PRO A 299 -17.11 11.71 7.24
N ALA A 300 -16.73 11.57 5.97
CA ALA A 300 -17.56 12.00 4.85
C ALA A 300 -18.80 11.11 4.72
N LEU A 301 -18.62 9.78 4.71
CA LEU A 301 -19.73 8.82 4.59
C LEU A 301 -20.82 9.05 5.64
N LYS A 302 -20.42 9.30 6.89
CA LYS A 302 -21.34 9.56 8.00
C LYS A 302 -22.19 10.81 7.81
N ARG A 303 -21.71 11.77 7.03
CA ARG A 303 -22.39 13.02 6.76
C ARG A 303 -23.31 12.92 5.55
N VAL A 304 -22.91 12.15 4.54
CA VAL A 304 -23.68 11.99 3.30
C VAL A 304 -24.74 10.89 3.38
N TYR A 305 -24.47 9.79 4.10
CA TYR A 305 -25.38 8.66 4.27
C TYR A 305 -25.89 8.55 5.71
N THR A 306 -27.20 8.68 5.88
CA THR A 306 -27.91 8.47 7.15
C THR A 306 -28.52 7.07 7.23
N ASP A 307 -28.85 6.47 6.09
CA ASP A 307 -29.41 5.12 6.01
C ASP A 307 -28.33 4.03 6.12
N LYS A 308 -28.68 2.94 6.80
CA LYS A 308 -27.77 1.83 7.09
C LYS A 308 -27.43 1.00 5.85
N LYS A 309 -28.36 0.85 4.88
CA LYS A 309 -28.10 0.12 3.64
C LYS A 309 -27.18 0.93 2.72
N GLN A 310 -27.43 2.22 2.56
CA GLN A 310 -26.55 3.11 1.78
C GLN A 310 -25.13 3.15 2.36
N MET A 311 -25.01 3.22 3.68
CA MET A 311 -23.73 3.11 4.38
C MET A 311 -23.05 1.76 4.11
N ALA A 312 -23.79 0.66 4.11
CA ALA A 312 -23.24 -0.66 3.83
C ALA A 312 -22.63 -0.76 2.42
N GLU A 313 -23.35 -0.26 1.41
CA GLU A 313 -22.87 -0.22 0.03
C GLU A 313 -21.62 0.67 -0.14
N ALA A 314 -21.60 1.84 0.50
CA ALA A 314 -20.43 2.72 0.50
C ALA A 314 -19.20 2.08 1.18
N LEU A 315 -19.39 1.41 2.32
CA LEU A 315 -18.31 0.69 3.00
C LEU A 315 -17.76 -0.45 2.15
N LYS A 316 -18.61 -1.21 1.45
CA LYS A 316 -18.17 -2.28 0.54
C LYS A 316 -17.32 -1.72 -0.61
N ARG A 317 -17.74 -0.63 -1.25
CA ARG A 317 -16.94 0.04 -2.29
C ARG A 317 -15.56 0.47 -1.79
N HIS A 318 -15.47 0.99 -0.58
CA HIS A 318 -14.21 1.48 -0.04
C HIS A 318 -13.32 0.40 0.59
N LEU A 319 -13.85 -0.79 0.83
CA LEU A 319 -13.09 -1.99 1.21
C LEU A 319 -12.59 -2.80 -0.01
N GLN A 320 -12.82 -2.33 -1.23
CA GLN A 320 -12.13 -2.89 -2.41
C GLN A 320 -10.63 -2.58 -2.37
N LEU A 321 -9.83 -3.38 -3.10
CA LEU A 321 -8.38 -3.22 -3.14
C LEU A 321 -7.99 -1.77 -3.44
N PHE A 322 -7.08 -1.26 -2.63
CA PHE A 322 -6.52 0.08 -2.79
C PHE A 322 -5.05 0.05 -2.43
N ASN A 323 -4.20 0.49 -3.35
CA ASN A 323 -2.77 0.60 -3.10
C ASN A 323 -2.20 1.81 -3.86
N THR A 324 -1.71 2.80 -3.14
CA THR A 324 -0.97 3.91 -3.73
C THR A 324 0.03 4.48 -2.73
N SER A 325 0.87 5.41 -3.17
CA SER A 325 1.79 6.10 -2.27
C SER A 325 1.00 6.84 -1.17
N PRO A 326 1.32 6.66 0.13
CA PRO A 326 0.64 7.38 1.22
C PRO A 326 0.61 8.89 0.99
N TYR A 327 1.64 9.43 0.35
CA TYR A 327 1.80 10.85 0.04
C TYR A 327 0.80 11.37 -1.01
N GLY A 328 0.44 10.54 -2.00
CA GLY A 328 -0.55 10.87 -3.03
C GLY A 328 -1.98 10.43 -2.69
N SER A 329 -2.15 9.53 -1.72
CA SER A 329 -3.44 8.94 -1.35
C SER A 329 -4.52 9.95 -0.97
N THR A 330 -4.14 11.09 -0.40
CA THR A 330 -5.07 12.12 0.06
C THR A 330 -5.79 12.83 -1.08
N LEU A 331 -5.16 12.91 -2.26
CA LEU A 331 -5.80 13.40 -3.48
C LEU A 331 -6.97 12.49 -3.87
N VAL A 332 -6.74 11.18 -3.88
CA VAL A 332 -7.79 10.19 -4.20
C VAL A 332 -8.90 10.19 -3.16
N LEU A 333 -8.55 10.29 -1.88
CA LEU A 333 -9.53 10.43 -0.79
C LEU A 333 -10.41 11.68 -0.98
N GLY A 334 -9.81 12.82 -1.36
CA GLY A 334 -10.54 14.05 -1.64
C GLY A 334 -11.51 13.91 -2.81
N ILE A 335 -11.04 13.38 -3.95
CA ILE A 335 -11.88 13.14 -5.14
C ILE A 335 -13.02 12.17 -4.80
N THR A 336 -12.71 11.08 -4.10
CA THR A 336 -13.69 10.06 -3.71
C THR A 336 -14.75 10.66 -2.78
N ALA A 337 -14.35 11.52 -1.83
CA ALA A 337 -15.31 12.19 -0.94
C ALA A 337 -16.27 13.12 -1.70
N ALA A 338 -15.79 13.81 -2.74
CA ALA A 338 -16.65 14.62 -3.62
C ALA A 338 -17.61 13.75 -4.43
N MET A 339 -17.15 12.63 -4.99
CA MET A 339 -18.00 11.71 -5.74
C MET A 339 -19.05 11.01 -4.85
N GLU A 340 -18.68 10.62 -3.62
CA GLU A 340 -19.64 10.05 -2.66
C GLU A 340 -20.68 11.08 -2.21
N GLU A 341 -20.31 12.36 -2.11
CA GLU A 341 -21.28 13.43 -1.87
C GLU A 341 -22.29 13.53 -3.02
N GLN A 342 -21.84 13.46 -4.28
CA GLN A 342 -22.74 13.47 -5.43
C GLN A 342 -23.60 12.22 -5.52
N ASN A 343 -23.02 11.03 -5.33
CA ASN A 343 -23.76 9.76 -5.32
C ASN A 343 -24.86 9.73 -4.23
N SER A 344 -24.71 10.52 -3.16
CA SER A 344 -25.75 10.66 -2.14
C SER A 344 -26.91 11.58 -2.53
N ARG A 345 -26.76 12.36 -3.61
CA ARG A 345 -27.73 13.35 -4.10
C ARG A 345 -28.43 12.88 -5.36
N ASP A 346 -27.67 12.30 -6.28
CA ASP A 346 -28.10 11.87 -7.60
C ASP A 346 -28.35 10.35 -7.58
N THR A 347 -29.59 9.95 -7.82
CA THR A 347 -30.00 8.54 -7.82
C THR A 347 -29.53 7.79 -9.07
N ASP A 348 -29.21 8.51 -10.15
CA ASP A 348 -28.76 7.93 -11.42
C ASP A 348 -27.24 7.90 -11.52
N PHE A 349 -26.55 8.34 -10.46
CA PHE A 349 -25.10 8.29 -10.38
C PHE A 349 -24.62 6.82 -10.34
N ASP A 350 -23.85 6.41 -11.35
CA ASP A 350 -23.12 5.15 -11.32
C ASP A 350 -22.08 5.13 -10.18
N ALA A 351 -22.41 4.42 -9.12
CA ALA A 351 -21.53 4.21 -7.96
C ALA A 351 -20.26 3.40 -8.31
N GLU A 352 -20.25 2.65 -9.42
CA GLU A 352 -19.08 1.88 -9.86
C GLU A 352 -17.96 2.79 -10.40
N SER A 353 -18.32 3.94 -10.98
CA SER A 353 -17.40 4.99 -11.41
C SER A 353 -16.46 5.48 -10.29
N ILE A 354 -16.93 5.51 -9.04
CA ILE A 354 -16.12 5.87 -7.84
C ILE A 354 -14.95 4.90 -7.69
N SER A 355 -15.25 3.60 -7.77
CA SER A 355 -14.26 2.53 -7.61
C SER A 355 -13.26 2.55 -8.76
N SER A 356 -13.75 2.79 -9.97
CA SER A 356 -12.94 2.86 -11.18
C SER A 356 -11.98 4.06 -11.20
N VAL A 357 -12.44 5.25 -10.79
CA VAL A 357 -11.58 6.43 -10.62
C VAL A 357 -10.48 6.17 -9.60
N LYS A 358 -10.81 5.56 -8.46
CA LYS A 358 -9.80 5.16 -7.46
C LYS A 358 -8.74 4.24 -8.08
N LEU A 359 -9.16 3.17 -8.75
CA LEU A 359 -8.26 2.19 -9.37
C LEU A 359 -7.37 2.82 -10.44
N GLY A 360 -7.91 3.72 -11.26
CA GLY A 360 -7.15 4.45 -12.27
C GLY A 360 -6.06 5.35 -11.72
N LEU A 361 -6.30 5.98 -10.56
CA LEU A 361 -5.38 6.91 -9.95
C LEU A 361 -4.30 6.22 -9.10
N MET A 362 -4.54 4.98 -8.65
CA MET A 362 -3.60 4.23 -7.79
C MET A 362 -2.20 4.17 -8.39
N GLY A 363 -2.08 3.72 -9.64
CA GLY A 363 -0.80 3.55 -10.34
C GLY A 363 -0.04 4.87 -10.58
N PRO A 364 -0.65 5.84 -11.31
CA PRO A 364 -0.06 7.15 -11.57
C PRO A 364 0.43 7.88 -10.31
N LEU A 365 -0.39 7.91 -9.27
CA LEU A 365 0.01 8.58 -8.03
C LEU A 365 1.05 7.75 -7.27
N ALA A 366 1.00 6.43 -7.29
CA ALA A 366 2.01 5.60 -6.65
C ALA A 366 3.41 5.92 -7.19
N GLY A 367 3.65 5.78 -8.50
CA GLY A 367 5.00 5.94 -9.02
C GLY A 367 5.51 7.39 -9.00
N ILE A 368 4.66 8.42 -9.17
CA ILE A 368 5.09 9.83 -9.06
C ILE A 368 5.54 10.12 -7.63
N PHE A 369 4.68 9.81 -6.65
CA PHE A 369 4.95 10.15 -5.26
C PHE A 369 5.99 9.24 -4.63
N ASP A 370 6.07 7.96 -5.01
CA ASP A 370 7.12 7.08 -4.52
C ASP A 370 8.50 7.52 -5.03
N SER A 371 8.62 7.87 -6.32
CA SER A 371 9.88 8.39 -6.86
C SER A 371 10.29 9.70 -6.17
N LEU A 372 9.33 10.59 -5.92
CA LEU A 372 9.58 11.88 -5.30
C LEU A 372 9.98 11.75 -3.82
N PHE A 373 9.21 11.00 -3.03
CA PHE A 373 9.45 10.91 -1.59
C PHE A 373 10.51 9.88 -1.24
N TRP A 374 10.42 8.66 -1.77
CA TRP A 374 11.40 7.62 -1.45
C TRP A 374 12.71 7.79 -2.22
N GLY A 375 12.64 8.21 -3.49
CA GLY A 375 13.82 8.39 -4.33
C GLY A 375 14.55 9.71 -4.10
N THR A 376 13.83 10.83 -4.00
CA THR A 376 14.46 12.16 -3.91
C THR A 376 14.52 12.69 -2.49
N PHE A 377 13.38 12.97 -1.85
CA PHE A 377 13.36 13.65 -0.55
C PHE A 377 14.04 12.86 0.56
N LYS A 378 13.75 11.56 0.65
CA LYS A 378 14.38 10.69 1.65
C LYS A 378 15.89 10.63 1.47
N VAL A 379 16.40 10.48 0.25
CA VAL A 379 17.85 10.36 -0.01
C VAL A 379 18.55 11.66 0.34
N ILE A 380 17.98 12.82 -0.02
CA ILE A 380 18.51 14.13 0.36
C ILE A 380 18.50 14.28 1.89
N ALA A 381 17.36 14.01 2.53
CA ALA A 381 17.23 14.10 3.98
C ALA A 381 18.26 13.20 4.68
N ALA A 382 18.37 11.93 4.26
CA ALA A 382 19.28 10.95 4.83
C ALA A 382 20.73 11.36 4.61
N GLY A 383 21.11 11.83 3.41
CA GLY A 383 22.46 12.30 3.11
C GLY A 383 22.88 13.49 3.99
N VAL A 384 22.02 14.52 4.09
CA VAL A 384 22.29 15.69 4.94
C VAL A 384 22.33 15.28 6.41
N GLY A 385 21.33 14.55 6.89
CA GLY A 385 21.22 14.14 8.29
C GLY A 385 22.37 13.25 8.75
N THR A 386 22.74 12.25 7.96
CA THR A 386 23.87 11.35 8.27
C THR A 386 25.21 12.09 8.26
N SER A 387 25.45 13.02 7.33
CA SER A 387 26.71 13.78 7.27
C SER A 387 27.03 14.57 8.54
N LEU A 388 25.98 15.05 9.23
CA LEU A 388 26.10 15.76 10.50
C LEU A 388 26.14 14.79 11.69
N ALA A 389 25.28 13.76 11.66
CA ALA A 389 25.17 12.79 12.75
C ALA A 389 26.41 11.90 12.90
N LEU A 390 27.13 11.59 11.81
CA LEU A 390 28.41 10.87 11.88
C LEU A 390 29.48 11.61 12.69
N LYS A 391 29.36 12.94 12.83
CA LYS A 391 30.22 13.78 13.68
C LYS A 391 29.71 13.89 15.12
N GLY A 392 28.67 13.12 15.48
CA GLY A 392 28.00 13.17 16.78
C GLY A 392 27.04 14.36 16.96
N ASN A 393 26.68 15.09 15.89
CA ASN A 393 25.82 16.26 16.00
C ASN A 393 24.32 15.88 15.96
N ILE A 394 23.60 16.24 17.04
CA ILE A 394 22.15 16.01 17.19
C ILE A 394 21.29 16.75 16.16
N MET A 395 21.82 17.76 15.48
CA MET A 395 21.13 18.42 14.38
C MET A 395 20.93 17.51 13.16
N GLY A 396 21.72 16.45 13.02
CA GLY A 396 21.56 15.48 11.94
C GLY A 396 20.16 14.84 11.90
N PRO A 397 19.73 14.13 12.96
CA PRO A 397 18.38 13.57 13.06
C PRO A 397 17.26 14.62 12.97
N VAL A 398 17.46 15.81 13.54
CA VAL A 398 16.46 16.89 13.50
C VAL A 398 16.25 17.39 12.07
N ILE A 399 17.32 17.72 11.36
CA ILE A 399 17.26 18.21 9.98
C ILE A 399 16.70 17.13 9.05
N PHE A 400 17.05 15.86 9.27
CA PHE A 400 16.47 14.72 8.56
C PHE A 400 14.94 14.71 8.62
N ILE A 401 14.38 14.81 9.84
CA ILE A 401 12.93 14.83 10.04
C ILE A 401 12.31 16.05 9.36
N LEU A 402 12.92 17.23 9.48
CA LEU A 402 12.36 18.47 8.93
C LEU A 402 12.34 18.48 7.40
N ILE A 403 13.45 18.11 6.75
CA ILE A 403 13.56 18.07 5.29
C ILE A 403 12.49 17.14 4.70
N PHE A 404 12.23 16.01 5.35
CA PHE A 404 11.24 15.07 4.86
C PHE A 404 9.79 15.48 5.21
N ASN A 405 9.52 15.81 6.48
CA ASN A 405 8.15 15.92 6.97
C ASN A 405 7.45 17.23 6.63
N ILE A 406 8.18 18.34 6.51
CA ILE A 406 7.59 19.62 6.14
C ILE A 406 6.92 19.53 4.74
N PRO A 407 7.65 19.18 3.65
CA PRO A 407 7.02 19.07 2.33
C PRO A 407 5.99 17.94 2.29
N HIS A 408 6.25 16.81 2.97
CA HIS A 408 5.33 15.68 3.08
C HIS A 408 3.96 16.08 3.63
N LEU A 409 3.90 16.64 4.84
CA LEU A 409 2.63 16.92 5.52
C LEU A 409 1.88 18.07 4.85
N LEU A 410 2.59 19.10 4.38
CA LEU A 410 1.99 20.21 3.64
C LEU A 410 1.35 19.74 2.34
N LEU A 411 2.07 18.92 1.57
CA LEU A 411 1.57 18.40 0.31
C LEU A 411 0.35 17.51 0.54
N ARG A 412 0.40 16.56 1.49
CA ARG A 412 -0.74 15.68 1.79
C ARG A 412 -1.98 16.46 2.23
N TYR A 413 -1.80 17.46 3.09
CA TYR A 413 -2.90 18.31 3.55
C TYR A 413 -3.54 19.03 2.36
N ASN A 414 -2.74 19.75 1.57
CA ASN A 414 -3.23 20.50 0.41
C ASN A 414 -3.88 19.60 -0.64
N LEU A 415 -3.29 18.43 -0.92
CA LEU A 415 -3.85 17.46 -1.87
C LEU A 415 -5.25 16.96 -1.45
N THR A 416 -5.54 16.89 -0.15
CA THR A 416 -6.88 16.49 0.32
C THR A 416 -7.94 17.50 -0.15
N PHE A 417 -7.65 18.80 -0.01
CA PHE A 417 -8.57 19.87 -0.43
C PHE A 417 -8.59 20.06 -1.94
N ILE A 418 -7.41 19.99 -2.59
CA ILE A 418 -7.32 20.05 -4.05
C ILE A 418 -8.13 18.89 -4.65
N GLY A 419 -8.01 17.68 -4.11
CA GLY A 419 -8.77 16.52 -4.58
C GLY A 419 -10.26 16.70 -4.42
N TYR A 420 -10.70 17.23 -3.26
CA TYR A 420 -12.12 17.52 -3.04
C TYR A 420 -12.65 18.57 -4.03
N ASN A 421 -11.96 19.70 -4.20
CA ASN A 421 -12.34 20.77 -5.11
C ASN A 421 -12.25 20.36 -6.60
N ALA A 422 -11.25 19.55 -6.95
CA ALA A 422 -11.11 19.02 -8.30
C ALA A 422 -12.21 18.01 -8.59
N GLY A 423 -12.56 17.16 -7.62
CA GLY A 423 -13.72 16.28 -7.68
C GLY A 423 -15.00 17.08 -7.92
N THR A 424 -15.31 18.07 -7.10
CA THR A 424 -16.53 18.88 -7.28
C THR A 424 -16.59 19.62 -8.62
N LYS A 425 -15.46 20.15 -9.13
CA LYS A 425 -15.38 20.81 -10.45
C LYS A 425 -15.47 19.85 -11.63
N PHE A 426 -14.84 18.68 -11.51
CA PHE A 426 -14.99 17.60 -12.48
C PHE A 426 -16.46 17.21 -12.59
N LEU A 427 -17.14 17.12 -11.45
CA LEU A 427 -18.55 16.73 -11.33
C LEU A 427 -19.55 17.82 -11.75
N SER A 428 -19.28 19.10 -11.49
CA SER A 428 -20.15 20.20 -11.95
C SER A 428 -20.20 20.34 -13.47
N ASN A 429 -19.12 19.93 -14.15
CA ASN A 429 -19.08 19.88 -15.60
C ASN A 429 -19.81 18.65 -16.18
N LEU A 430 -20.05 17.61 -15.36
CA LEU A 430 -20.71 16.37 -15.76
C LEU A 430 -22.24 16.45 -15.67
N ALA A 431 -22.78 17.15 -14.67
CA ALA A 431 -24.22 17.39 -14.52
C ALA A 431 -24.88 18.13 -15.70
N LYS A 432 -24.08 18.69 -16.64
CA LYS A 432 -24.56 19.39 -17.83
C LYS A 432 -24.69 18.48 -19.07
N SER A 433 -24.45 17.17 -18.97
CA SER A 433 -24.41 16.28 -20.14
C SER A 433 -24.76 14.80 -19.82
N ASN A 434 -25.38 14.10 -20.77
CA ASN A 434 -25.80 12.69 -20.69
C ASN A 434 -24.60 11.70 -20.74
N VAL A 435 -23.64 11.86 -19.81
CA VAL A 435 -22.27 11.32 -19.84
C VAL A 435 -22.05 10.16 -18.84
N MET A 436 -23.09 9.69 -18.15
CA MET A 436 -22.93 8.65 -17.11
C MET A 436 -22.49 7.29 -17.67
N ASP A 437 -23.05 6.85 -18.80
CA ASP A 437 -22.63 5.62 -19.50
C ASP A 437 -21.20 5.71 -20.05
N LYS A 438 -20.83 6.91 -20.48
CA LYS A 438 -19.48 7.24 -20.98
C LYS A 438 -18.46 7.15 -19.84
N LEU A 439 -18.75 7.73 -18.68
CA LEU A 439 -17.88 7.63 -17.52
C LEU A 439 -17.71 6.21 -17.01
N THR A 440 -18.81 5.48 -16.85
CA THR A 440 -18.81 4.08 -16.38
C THR A 440 -17.93 3.21 -17.28
N THR A 441 -18.10 3.35 -18.59
CA THR A 441 -17.33 2.58 -19.58
C THR A 441 -15.86 3.04 -19.61
N GLY A 442 -15.60 4.35 -19.60
CA GLY A 442 -14.24 4.89 -19.61
C GLY A 442 -13.45 4.52 -18.35
N ALA A 443 -14.08 4.58 -17.20
CA ALA A 443 -13.47 4.22 -15.93
C ALA A 443 -13.25 2.69 -15.84
N SER A 444 -14.16 1.88 -16.38
CA SER A 444 -13.98 0.42 -16.50
C SER A 444 -12.81 0.04 -17.41
N ILE A 445 -12.65 0.73 -18.56
CA ILE A 445 -11.54 0.55 -19.49
C ILE A 445 -10.21 0.81 -18.79
N LEU A 446 -10.09 1.99 -18.16
CA LEU A 446 -8.89 2.38 -17.46
C LEU A 446 -8.60 1.45 -16.27
N GLY A 447 -9.62 1.08 -15.49
CA GLY A 447 -9.47 0.17 -14.35
C GLY A 447 -8.95 -1.20 -14.79
N LEU A 448 -9.50 -1.78 -15.86
CA LEU A 448 -9.06 -3.09 -16.34
C LEU A 448 -7.69 -3.08 -17.01
N MET A 449 -7.31 -2.02 -17.74
CA MET A 449 -5.92 -1.88 -18.23
C MET A 449 -4.92 -1.89 -17.07
N VAL A 450 -5.23 -1.17 -15.99
CA VAL A 450 -4.38 -1.12 -14.80
C VAL A 450 -4.34 -2.50 -14.11
N VAL A 451 -5.50 -3.14 -13.89
CA VAL A 451 -5.59 -4.48 -13.27
C VAL A 451 -4.85 -5.53 -14.12
N GLY A 452 -4.88 -5.43 -15.45
CA GLY A 452 -4.12 -6.28 -16.35
C GLY A 452 -2.60 -6.11 -16.27
N ALA A 453 -2.12 -4.90 -15.98
CA ALA A 453 -0.71 -4.63 -15.80
C ALA A 453 -0.16 -5.13 -14.45
N MET A 454 -1.01 -5.27 -13.43
CA MET A 454 -0.58 -5.58 -12.06
C MET A 454 0.18 -6.92 -11.91
N PRO A 455 -0.25 -8.05 -12.50
CA PRO A 455 0.50 -9.31 -12.38
C PRO A 455 1.94 -9.21 -12.90
N ALA A 456 2.17 -8.49 -14.00
CA ALA A 456 3.50 -8.36 -14.60
C ALA A 456 4.43 -7.39 -13.84
N THR A 457 3.89 -6.54 -12.97
CA THR A 457 4.62 -5.42 -12.34
C THR A 457 4.73 -5.54 -10.82
N LEU A 458 3.75 -6.18 -10.17
CA LEU A 458 3.63 -6.22 -8.71
C LEU A 458 3.88 -7.60 -8.10
N MET A 459 4.01 -8.65 -8.91
CA MET A 459 4.34 -10.00 -8.46
C MET A 459 5.71 -10.42 -8.97
N ASN A 460 6.67 -10.58 -8.06
CA ASN A 460 8.02 -11.04 -8.38
C ASN A 460 8.16 -12.53 -8.10
N ILE A 461 7.69 -13.37 -9.03
CA ILE A 461 7.78 -14.83 -8.94
C ILE A 461 8.37 -15.35 -10.24
N THR A 462 9.46 -16.10 -10.12
CA THR A 462 10.15 -16.72 -11.25
C THR A 462 10.38 -18.19 -10.99
N THR A 463 10.70 -18.96 -12.04
CA THR A 463 11.13 -20.35 -11.89
C THR A 463 12.64 -20.48 -12.13
N PRO A 464 13.44 -20.85 -11.11
CA PRO A 464 14.89 -20.95 -11.24
C PRO A 464 15.36 -22.24 -11.92
N ILE A 465 14.44 -23.15 -12.29
CA ILE A 465 14.78 -24.42 -12.92
C ILE A 465 15.53 -24.17 -14.24
N THR A 466 16.70 -24.77 -14.35
CA THR A 466 17.53 -24.74 -15.56
C THR A 466 17.50 -26.10 -16.25
N ILE A 467 17.46 -26.08 -17.58
CA ILE A 467 17.56 -27.27 -18.43
C ILE A 467 18.87 -27.17 -19.22
N GLY A 468 19.76 -28.15 -19.05
CA GLY A 468 21.05 -28.24 -19.77
C GLY A 468 22.27 -28.35 -18.85
N SER A 469 23.45 -28.62 -19.42
CA SER A 469 24.71 -28.73 -18.68
C SER A 469 25.36 -27.37 -18.41
N SER A 470 26.00 -27.26 -17.24
CA SER A 470 26.56 -26.10 -16.50
C SER A 470 27.12 -24.86 -17.24
N LYS A 471 27.46 -24.90 -18.53
CA LYS A 471 27.93 -23.72 -19.30
C LYS A 471 26.93 -23.16 -20.32
N SER A 472 25.82 -23.86 -20.58
CA SER A 472 24.77 -23.43 -21.53
C SER A 472 23.37 -23.72 -20.98
N ALA A 473 23.24 -23.77 -19.65
CA ALA A 473 21.97 -24.06 -18.99
C ALA A 473 20.98 -22.91 -19.26
N ILE A 474 19.87 -23.22 -19.93
CA ILE A 474 18.81 -22.27 -20.23
C ILE A 474 17.78 -22.37 -19.10
N THR A 475 17.39 -21.24 -18.51
CA THR A 475 16.33 -21.21 -17.50
C THR A 475 14.98 -21.47 -18.17
N ILE A 476 14.11 -22.26 -17.53
CA ILE A 476 12.71 -22.42 -17.98
C ILE A 476 12.03 -21.05 -18.05
N GLN A 477 12.34 -20.17 -17.09
CA GLN A 477 11.90 -18.78 -17.10
C GLN A 477 12.26 -18.06 -18.41
N GLY A 478 13.49 -18.24 -18.92
CA GLY A 478 13.92 -17.62 -20.18
C GLY A 478 13.14 -18.14 -21.40
N ILE A 479 12.70 -19.40 -21.41
CA ILE A 479 11.84 -19.96 -22.46
C ILE A 479 10.43 -19.37 -22.35
N LEU A 480 9.88 -19.32 -21.14
CA LEU A 480 8.55 -18.76 -20.90
C LEU A 480 8.50 -17.27 -21.26
N ASP A 481 9.53 -16.50 -20.88
CA ASP A 481 9.60 -15.07 -21.17
C ASP A 481 9.76 -14.76 -22.67
N GLN A 482 10.29 -15.69 -23.47
CA GLN A 482 10.29 -15.56 -24.94
C GLN A 482 8.90 -15.73 -25.55
N ILE A 483 8.03 -16.54 -24.93
CA ILE A 483 6.68 -16.80 -25.42
C ILE A 483 5.72 -15.72 -24.89
N ILE A 484 5.64 -15.56 -23.57
CA ILE A 484 4.86 -14.54 -22.86
C ILE A 484 5.63 -14.14 -21.58
N PRO A 485 6.20 -12.93 -21.50
CA PRO A 485 6.84 -12.45 -20.28
C PRO A 485 5.85 -12.41 -19.11
N ALA A 486 6.30 -12.81 -17.92
CA ALA A 486 5.47 -12.84 -16.71
C ALA A 486 4.20 -13.72 -16.81
N VAL A 487 4.26 -14.80 -17.59
CA VAL A 487 3.15 -15.78 -17.70
C VAL A 487 2.82 -16.48 -16.39
N ILE A 488 3.82 -16.72 -15.52
CA ILE A 488 3.61 -17.36 -14.21
C ILE A 488 2.75 -16.46 -13.31
N PRO A 489 3.09 -15.17 -13.11
CA PRO A 489 2.21 -14.24 -12.42
C PRO A 489 0.79 -14.14 -12.97
N LEU A 490 0.66 -14.09 -14.31
CA LEU A 490 -0.65 -14.02 -14.96
C LEU A 490 -1.47 -15.29 -14.72
N GLY A 491 -0.85 -16.46 -14.91
CA GLY A 491 -1.48 -17.76 -14.72
C GLY A 491 -1.93 -17.97 -13.28
N LEU A 492 -1.10 -17.58 -12.30
CA LEU A 492 -1.47 -17.62 -10.89
C LEU A 492 -2.68 -16.72 -10.60
N THR A 493 -2.71 -15.50 -11.16
CA THR A 493 -3.84 -14.58 -11.01
C THR A 493 -5.15 -15.18 -11.53
N PHE A 494 -5.12 -15.78 -12.73
CA PHE A 494 -6.30 -16.44 -13.31
C PHE A 494 -6.72 -17.69 -12.54
N LEU A 495 -5.76 -18.46 -12.03
CA LEU A 495 -6.04 -19.64 -11.19
C LEU A 495 -6.77 -19.23 -9.92
N VAL A 496 -6.30 -18.18 -9.24
CA VAL A 496 -6.98 -17.66 -8.05
C VAL A 496 -8.34 -17.07 -8.40
N TYR A 497 -8.45 -16.32 -9.50
CA TYR A 497 -9.72 -15.79 -10.02
C TYR A 497 -10.77 -16.88 -10.27
N TYR A 498 -10.35 -18.02 -10.84
CA TYR A 498 -11.23 -19.17 -11.04
C TYR A 498 -11.81 -19.71 -9.73
N PHE A 499 -10.99 -19.83 -8.68
CA PHE A 499 -11.45 -20.30 -7.38
C PHE A 499 -12.32 -19.26 -6.65
N VAL A 500 -12.00 -17.97 -6.78
CA VAL A 500 -12.85 -16.87 -6.27
C VAL A 500 -14.24 -16.94 -6.91
N LYS A 501 -14.32 -17.15 -8.23
CA LYS A 501 -15.59 -17.28 -8.96
C LYS A 501 -16.39 -18.52 -8.57
N LYS A 502 -15.72 -19.60 -8.14
CA LYS A 502 -16.36 -20.78 -7.54
C LYS A 502 -16.84 -20.58 -6.10
N GLY A 503 -16.66 -19.39 -5.52
CA GLY A 503 -17.06 -19.09 -4.15
C GLY A 503 -16.13 -19.70 -3.09
N ALA A 504 -14.89 -20.03 -3.46
CA ALA A 504 -13.91 -20.49 -2.48
C ALA A 504 -13.63 -19.38 -1.45
N LYS A 505 -13.52 -19.75 -0.17
CA LYS A 505 -13.27 -18.78 0.89
C LYS A 505 -11.86 -18.20 0.73
N THR A 506 -11.75 -16.87 0.70
CA THR A 506 -10.50 -16.12 0.57
C THR A 506 -9.42 -16.57 1.56
N ALA A 507 -9.79 -16.91 2.80
CA ALA A 507 -8.86 -17.43 3.80
C ALA A 507 -8.15 -18.74 3.37
N TYR A 508 -8.86 -19.66 2.69
CA TYR A 508 -8.24 -20.90 2.21
C TYR A 508 -7.37 -20.66 0.96
N LEU A 509 -7.73 -19.68 0.13
CA LEU A 509 -6.93 -19.29 -1.02
C LEU A 509 -5.61 -18.66 -0.57
N LEU A 510 -5.65 -17.78 0.43
CA LEU A 510 -4.45 -17.21 1.05
C LEU A 510 -3.54 -18.29 1.64
N LEU A 511 -4.10 -19.22 2.43
CA LEU A 511 -3.33 -20.32 3.00
C LEU A 511 -2.74 -21.22 1.90
N GLY A 512 -3.52 -21.49 0.85
CA GLY A 512 -3.07 -22.26 -0.31
C GLY A 512 -1.91 -21.59 -1.04
N LEU A 513 -1.98 -20.27 -1.28
CA LEU A 513 -0.89 -19.51 -1.89
C LEU A 513 0.37 -19.51 -1.02
N LEU A 514 0.22 -19.41 0.30
CA LEU A 514 1.34 -19.46 1.22
C LEU A 514 2.04 -20.83 1.17
N VAL A 515 1.26 -21.91 1.25
CA VAL A 515 1.79 -23.28 1.16
C VAL A 515 2.42 -23.52 -0.21
N LEU A 516 1.78 -23.08 -1.29
CA LEU A 516 2.28 -23.21 -2.66
C LEU A 516 3.63 -22.49 -2.84
N GLY A 517 3.74 -21.25 -2.38
CA GLY A 517 4.98 -20.48 -2.48
C GLY A 517 6.09 -21.06 -1.61
N PHE A 518 5.77 -21.46 -0.38
CA PHE A 518 6.73 -22.02 0.56
C PHE A 518 7.27 -23.38 0.07
N VAL A 519 6.37 -24.33 -0.23
CA VAL A 519 6.76 -25.66 -0.74
C VAL A 519 7.41 -25.55 -2.11
N GLY A 520 6.87 -24.68 -2.98
CA GLY A 520 7.41 -24.44 -4.31
C GLY A 520 8.83 -23.84 -4.28
N SER A 521 9.16 -23.03 -3.28
CA SER A 521 10.53 -22.58 -3.05
C SER A 521 11.44 -23.71 -2.57
N MET A 522 10.96 -24.56 -1.65
CA MET A 522 11.74 -25.70 -1.13
C MET A 522 12.14 -26.70 -2.22
N ILE A 523 11.28 -26.91 -3.23
CA ILE A 523 11.57 -27.77 -4.38
C ILE A 523 12.21 -27.02 -5.55
N HIS A 524 12.60 -25.75 -5.35
CA HIS A 524 13.17 -24.86 -6.37
C HIS A 524 12.30 -24.69 -7.63
N LEU A 525 10.97 -24.83 -7.49
CA LEU A 525 9.99 -24.54 -8.54
C LEU A 525 9.75 -23.03 -8.68
N PHE A 526 9.80 -22.30 -7.57
CA PHE A 526 9.61 -20.86 -7.54
C PHE A 526 10.74 -20.16 -6.77
N ALA A 527 11.10 -18.96 -7.20
CA ALA A 527 12.09 -18.07 -6.58
C ALA A 527 11.65 -16.62 -6.64
#